data_AF-A0A519R9S9-F1
#
_entry.id   AF-A0A519R9S9-F1
#
_cell.length_a   1.000
_cell.length_b   1.000
_cell.length_c   1.000
_cell.angle_alpha   90.00
_cell.angle_beta   90.00
_cell.angle_gamma   90.00
#
_symmetry.space_group_name_H-M   'P 1'
#
loop_
_entity.id
_entity.type
_entity.pdbx_description
1 polymer ?
#
loop_
_entity_poly.entity_id
_entity_poly.type
_entity_poly.pdbx_seq_one_letter_code
_entity_poly.pdbx_strand_id
1 'polypeptide(L)'
;MSAENQNFKVNVKTEIGRLRKLLIHSPDSGLGKVVPSKAQDWLFEDIVHLDTIRKGEYDYYIKLLMYFLDPEKIKGKLAKIDSDEDNRNFYKPNHPDFHNSTSVIEIQNLLSEMLENESIRKKLVAAVCAIEGCTYKVQIELTNTDPKQLAEIFISGTLANDTMIFAPIPNLIFTRDVGTTINNHILLN
;
A
#
# COMPACT_ATOMS: atom_id res chain seq x y z
N MET A 1 5.07 -8.74 24.27
CA MET A 1 3.74 -8.32 24.79
C MET A 1 2.71 -8.99 23.91
N SER A 2 1.94 -9.91 24.48
CA SER A 2 0.86 -10.61 23.78
C SER A 2 -0.12 -9.60 23.21
N ALA A 3 -0.34 -9.62 21.90
CA ALA A 3 -1.36 -8.83 21.25
C ALA A 3 -2.70 -9.23 21.87
N GLU A 4 -3.22 -8.41 22.78
CA GLU A 4 -4.61 -8.49 23.18
C GLU A 4 -5.43 -8.39 21.89
N ASN A 5 -6.34 -9.35 21.69
CA ASN A 5 -7.41 -9.28 20.71
C ASN A 5 -8.25 -8.03 21.02
N GLN A 6 -7.78 -6.84 20.62
CA GLN A 6 -8.65 -5.71 20.47
C GLN A 6 -9.68 -6.14 19.43
N ASN A 7 -10.93 -6.20 19.87
CA ASN A 7 -12.07 -6.63 19.08
C ASN A 7 -12.22 -5.65 17.89
N PHE A 8 -11.51 -5.92 16.79
CA PHE A 8 -11.48 -5.06 15.62
C PHE A 8 -12.90 -4.99 15.06
N LYS A 9 -13.50 -3.80 15.16
CA LYS A 9 -14.89 -3.57 14.76
C LYS A 9 -14.93 -2.50 13.69
N VAL A 10 -15.24 -2.91 12.47
CA VAL A 10 -15.59 -1.97 11.40
C VAL A 10 -16.97 -1.36 11.67
N ASN A 11 -17.13 -0.08 11.32
CA ASN A 11 -18.39 0.63 11.49
C ASN A 11 -18.46 1.87 10.59
N VAL A 12 -19.03 1.73 9.39
CA VAL A 12 -19.28 2.84 8.46
C VAL A 12 -20.77 2.91 8.16
N LYS A 13 -21.48 3.83 8.82
CA LYS A 13 -22.95 4.01 8.69
C LYS A 13 -23.36 5.14 7.76
N THR A 14 -22.42 6.02 7.42
CA THR A 14 -22.67 7.28 6.72
C THR A 14 -21.46 7.65 5.87
N GLU A 15 -21.67 8.28 4.73
CA GLU A 15 -20.58 8.82 3.90
C GLU A 15 -20.09 10.22 4.36
N ILE A 16 -20.88 10.93 5.16
CA ILE A 16 -20.58 12.32 5.60
C ILE A 16 -20.23 12.46 7.08
N GLY A 17 -20.31 11.36 7.83
CA GLY A 17 -19.98 11.36 9.25
C GLY A 17 -18.50 11.57 9.50
N ARG A 18 -18.14 11.82 10.76
CA ARG A 18 -16.73 12.02 11.15
C ARG A 18 -15.90 10.77 10.82
N LEU A 19 -14.99 10.91 9.86
CA LEU A 19 -13.99 9.91 9.55
C LEU A 19 -13.07 9.69 10.76
N ARG A 20 -12.81 8.42 11.08
CA ARG A 20 -11.93 8.03 12.21
C ARG A 20 -10.73 7.23 11.76
N LYS A 21 -10.94 6.33 10.79
CA LYS A 21 -9.91 5.49 10.20
C LYS A 21 -10.21 5.28 8.73
N LEU A 22 -9.18 5.09 7.92
CA LEU A 22 -9.30 4.69 6.53
C LEU A 22 -8.12 3.80 6.11
N LEU A 23 -8.34 3.05 5.04
CA LEU A 23 -7.31 2.34 4.30
C LEU A 23 -6.91 3.16 3.08
N ILE A 24 -5.60 3.26 2.88
CA ILE A 24 -4.98 3.90 1.73
C ILE A 24 -3.96 2.96 1.12
N HIS A 25 -3.56 3.26 -0.11
CA HIS A 25 -2.35 2.70 -0.70
C HIS A 25 -1.62 3.81 -1.42
N SER A 26 -0.37 4.05 -1.04
CA SER A 26 0.45 5.11 -1.62
C SER A 26 0.89 4.73 -3.03
N PRO A 27 0.95 5.67 -4.00
CA PRO A 27 1.44 5.39 -5.34
C PRO A 27 2.79 4.67 -5.33
N ASP A 28 2.82 3.42 -5.79
CA ASP A 28 4.01 2.57 -5.81
C ASP A 28 4.73 2.62 -7.17
N SER A 29 5.79 1.82 -7.33
CA SER A 29 6.60 1.82 -8.56
C SER A 29 5.87 1.21 -9.76
N GLY A 30 4.83 0.39 -9.54
CA GLY A 30 3.97 -0.20 -10.56
C GLY A 30 3.22 0.83 -11.41
N LEU A 31 2.80 1.96 -10.81
CA LEU A 31 2.20 3.07 -11.55
C LEU A 31 3.16 3.70 -12.56
N GLY A 32 4.44 3.80 -12.23
CA GLY A 32 5.47 4.32 -13.15
C GLY A 32 5.83 3.36 -14.28
N LYS A 33 5.34 2.11 -14.23
CA LYS A 33 5.67 1.03 -15.18
C LYS A 33 4.52 0.74 -16.16
N VAL A 34 3.44 1.50 -16.09
CA VAL A 34 2.34 1.42 -17.06
C VAL A 34 2.82 1.93 -18.41
N VAL A 35 3.08 0.99 -19.34
CA VAL A 35 3.43 1.33 -20.73
C VAL A 35 2.18 1.70 -21.52
N PRO A 36 2.27 2.63 -22.50
CA PRO A 36 1.08 3.11 -23.22
C PRO A 36 0.27 2.00 -23.89
N SER A 37 0.94 0.95 -24.40
CA SER A 37 0.27 -0.21 -25.01
C SER A 37 -0.50 -1.08 -24.03
N LYS A 38 -0.26 -0.94 -22.72
CA LYS A 38 -0.91 -1.70 -21.63
C LYS A 38 -1.81 -0.85 -20.74
N ALA A 39 -1.80 0.47 -20.90
CA ALA A 39 -2.61 1.38 -20.09
C ALA A 39 -4.09 0.98 -20.12
N GLN A 40 -4.65 0.75 -21.31
CA GLN A 40 -6.05 0.34 -21.46
C GLN A 40 -6.33 -1.07 -20.91
N ASP A 41 -5.41 -2.03 -21.09
CA ASP A 41 -5.51 -3.37 -20.51
C ASP A 41 -5.51 -3.33 -18.97
N TRP A 42 -4.82 -2.34 -18.39
CA TRP A 42 -4.69 -2.15 -16.94
C TRP A 42 -5.63 -1.07 -16.37
N LEU A 43 -6.65 -0.67 -17.16
CA LEU A 43 -7.68 0.32 -16.80
C LEU A 43 -7.12 1.68 -16.37
N PHE A 44 -6.00 2.08 -16.97
CA PHE A 44 -5.33 3.34 -16.72
C PHE A 44 -5.48 4.25 -17.94
N GLU A 45 -6.05 5.44 -17.75
CA GLU A 45 -6.41 6.33 -18.86
C GLU A 45 -5.21 7.05 -19.48
N ASP A 46 -4.15 7.33 -18.71
CA ASP A 46 -2.95 8.02 -19.20
C ASP A 46 -1.69 7.64 -18.41
N ILE A 47 -0.52 7.80 -19.02
CA ILE A 47 0.77 7.56 -18.36
C ILE A 47 0.99 8.67 -17.33
N VAL A 48 1.18 8.28 -16.09
CA VAL A 48 1.39 9.22 -15.00
C VAL A 48 2.86 9.45 -14.68
N HIS A 49 3.21 10.72 -14.43
CA HIS A 49 4.52 11.04 -13.90
C HIS A 49 4.55 10.78 -12.39
N LEU A 50 5.12 9.63 -12.01
CA LEU A 50 5.07 9.10 -10.65
C LEU A 50 5.54 10.10 -9.59
N ASP A 51 6.61 10.87 -9.85
CA ASP A 51 7.09 11.88 -8.91
C ASP A 51 6.13 13.05 -8.74
N THR A 52 5.41 13.42 -9.80
CA THR A 52 4.40 14.50 -9.76
C THR A 52 3.22 14.05 -8.92
N ILE A 53 2.67 12.86 -9.18
CA ILE A 53 1.56 12.32 -8.38
C ILE A 53 1.97 12.17 -6.92
N ARG A 54 3.18 11.66 -6.66
CA ARG A 54 3.68 11.50 -5.29
C ARG A 54 3.84 12.83 -4.57
N LYS A 55 4.81 13.66 -4.99
CA LYS A 55 5.18 14.90 -4.30
C LYS A 55 4.15 16.02 -4.47
N GLY A 56 3.56 16.11 -5.65
CA GLY A 56 2.65 17.19 -6.02
C GLY A 56 1.23 17.01 -5.51
N GLU A 57 0.79 15.77 -5.26
CA GLU A 57 -0.63 15.47 -5.02
C GLU A 57 -0.85 14.57 -3.81
N TYR A 58 -0.34 13.33 -3.86
CA TYR A 58 -0.67 12.31 -2.87
C TYR A 58 -0.06 12.62 -1.50
N ASP A 59 1.17 13.14 -1.44
CA ASP A 59 1.77 13.57 -0.18
C ASP A 59 0.94 14.69 0.50
N TYR A 60 0.34 15.59 -0.28
CA TYR A 60 -0.60 16.59 0.25
C TYR A 60 -1.88 15.97 0.78
N TYR A 61 -2.44 14.99 0.07
CA TYR A 61 -3.58 14.20 0.55
C TYR A 61 -3.27 13.53 1.89
N ILE A 62 -2.11 12.88 2.02
CA ILE A 62 -1.67 12.28 3.28
C ILE A 62 -1.50 13.32 4.38
N LYS A 63 -0.88 14.47 4.09
CA LYS A 63 -0.75 15.56 5.07
C LYS A 63 -2.12 15.96 5.62
N LEU A 64 -3.10 16.21 4.75
CA LEU A 64 -4.46 16.57 5.16
C LEU A 64 -5.07 15.50 6.08
N LEU A 65 -5.03 14.23 5.67
CA LEU A 65 -5.54 13.13 6.50
C LEU A 65 -4.87 13.09 7.86
N MET A 66 -3.54 13.18 7.90
CA MET A 66 -2.77 13.16 9.15
C MET A 66 -3.15 14.32 10.07
N TYR A 67 -3.39 15.52 9.55
CA TYR A 67 -3.81 16.67 10.36
C TYR A 67 -5.14 16.44 11.09
N PHE A 68 -6.07 15.70 10.47
CA PHE A 68 -7.40 15.43 11.04
C PHE A 68 -7.48 14.13 11.84
N LEU A 69 -6.73 13.10 11.43
CA LEU A 69 -6.86 11.74 11.95
C LEU A 69 -5.73 11.31 12.88
N ASP A 70 -4.55 11.93 12.77
CA ASP A 70 -3.38 11.61 13.58
C ASP A 70 -2.45 12.84 13.78
N PRO A 71 -2.96 13.91 14.43
CA PRO A 71 -2.28 15.18 14.52
C PRO A 71 -0.94 15.11 15.26
N GLU A 72 -0.76 14.15 16.17
CA GLU A 72 0.47 13.96 16.94
C GLU A 72 1.66 13.62 16.06
N LYS A 73 1.42 12.97 14.91
CA LYS A 73 2.48 12.59 13.96
C LYS A 73 2.87 13.70 13.00
N ILE A 74 2.06 14.74 12.81
CA ILE A 74 2.30 15.78 11.79
C ILE A 74 2.39 17.21 12.32
N LYS A 75 1.62 17.59 13.34
CA LYS A 75 1.55 18.99 13.80
C LYS A 75 2.92 19.46 14.30
N GLY A 76 3.39 20.59 13.75
CA GLY A 76 4.69 21.18 14.06
C GLY A 76 5.90 20.47 13.42
N LYS A 77 5.67 19.43 12.61
CA LYS A 77 6.75 18.60 12.02
C LYS A 77 6.89 18.78 10.49
N LEU A 78 6.03 19.56 9.85
CA LEU A 78 6.01 19.74 8.39
C LEU A 78 7.36 20.16 7.79
N ALA A 79 8.05 21.12 8.42
CA ALA A 79 9.35 21.58 7.91
C ALA A 79 10.40 20.47 7.85
N LYS A 80 10.32 19.46 8.74
CA LYS A 80 11.17 18.27 8.69
C LYS A 80 10.64 17.28 7.65
N ILE A 81 9.34 17.00 7.67
CA ILE A 81 8.69 15.99 6.81
C ILE A 81 8.86 16.33 5.31
N ASP A 82 8.74 17.61 4.96
CA ASP A 82 8.84 18.09 3.58
C ASP A 82 10.27 18.56 3.23
N SER A 83 11.27 18.31 4.09
CA SER A 83 12.66 18.68 3.80
C SER A 83 13.26 17.74 2.75
N ASP A 84 14.17 18.28 1.93
CA ASP A 84 14.87 17.49 0.92
C ASP A 84 15.71 16.37 1.58
N GLU A 85 16.23 16.60 2.79
CA GLU A 85 16.99 15.61 3.57
C GLU A 85 16.11 14.45 4.06
N ASP A 86 14.84 14.69 4.40
CA ASP A 86 13.90 13.62 4.77
C ASP A 86 13.58 12.74 3.56
N ASN A 87 13.71 13.27 2.33
CA ASN A 87 13.53 12.50 1.11
C ASN A 87 12.20 11.72 1.08
N ARG A 88 11.12 12.34 1.56
CA ARG A 88 9.77 11.73 1.65
C ARG A 88 9.70 10.46 2.50
N ASN A 89 10.62 10.27 3.44
CA ASN A 89 10.67 9.05 4.25
C ASN A 89 9.40 8.87 5.09
N PHE A 90 8.77 9.97 5.50
CA PHE A 90 7.46 9.96 6.16
C PHE A 90 6.34 9.29 5.34
N TYR A 91 6.46 9.26 4.01
CA TYR A 91 5.41 8.80 3.08
C TYR A 91 5.70 7.43 2.44
N LYS A 92 6.88 6.83 2.69
CA LYS A 92 7.32 5.57 2.08
C LYS A 92 7.01 4.37 2.99
N PRO A 93 6.06 3.48 2.65
CA PRO A 93 5.60 2.40 3.55
C PRO A 93 6.74 1.50 4.07
N ASN A 94 7.73 1.20 3.22
CA ASN A 94 8.88 0.36 3.55
C ASN A 94 9.99 1.08 4.35
N HIS A 95 9.90 2.40 4.57
CA HIS A 95 10.93 3.16 5.27
C HIS A 95 10.73 3.12 6.80
N PRO A 96 11.79 3.03 7.62
CA PRO A 96 11.67 3.05 9.09
C PRO A 96 10.95 4.29 9.63
N ASP A 97 11.14 5.45 8.99
CA ASP A 97 10.53 6.73 9.38
C ASP A 97 9.10 6.95 8.82
N PHE A 98 8.51 5.93 8.20
CA PHE A 98 7.13 6.02 7.70
C PHE A 98 6.16 6.41 8.81
N HIS A 99 5.12 7.17 8.45
CA HIS A 99 4.18 7.69 9.44
C HIS A 99 3.49 6.61 10.28
N ASN A 100 3.32 5.37 9.80
CA ASN A 100 2.80 4.22 10.57
C ASN A 100 1.54 4.56 11.41
N SER A 101 0.60 5.33 10.84
CA SER A 101 -0.59 5.77 11.58
C SER A 101 -1.54 4.61 11.80
N THR A 102 -2.18 4.55 12.96
CA THR A 102 -3.25 3.57 13.23
C THR A 102 -4.63 4.06 12.80
N SER A 103 -4.71 5.27 12.26
CA SER A 103 -5.90 5.91 11.71
C SER A 103 -5.82 6.09 10.19
N VAL A 104 -4.64 6.44 9.66
CA VAL A 104 -4.35 6.43 8.21
C VAL A 104 -3.55 5.18 7.91
N ILE A 105 -4.24 4.10 7.53
CA ILE A 105 -3.65 2.75 7.50
C ILE A 105 -3.22 2.41 6.07
N GLU A 106 -1.97 1.97 5.91
CA GLU A 106 -1.44 1.53 4.62
C GLU A 106 -1.61 0.01 4.45
N ILE A 107 -2.34 -0.39 3.41
CA ILE A 107 -2.42 -1.76 2.89
C ILE A 107 -1.06 -2.44 2.72
N GLN A 108 -0.03 -1.80 2.14
CA GLN A 108 1.29 -2.40 1.96
C GLN A 108 1.93 -2.74 3.31
N ASN A 109 1.74 -1.91 4.34
CA ASN A 109 2.26 -2.20 5.68
C ASN A 109 1.51 -3.35 6.33
N LEU A 110 0.17 -3.37 6.22
CA LEU A 110 -0.63 -4.51 6.69
C LEU A 110 -0.21 -5.81 6.02
N LEU A 111 0.03 -5.78 4.71
CA LEU A 111 0.53 -6.94 3.96
C LEU A 111 1.91 -7.36 4.44
N SER A 112 2.82 -6.40 4.66
CA SER A 112 4.16 -6.66 5.19
C SER A 112 4.10 -7.35 6.55
N GLU A 113 3.27 -6.85 7.47
CA GLU A 113 3.04 -7.44 8.80
C GLU A 113 2.48 -8.86 8.70
N MET A 114 1.53 -9.11 7.81
CA MET A 114 1.00 -10.46 7.56
C MET A 114 2.06 -11.42 7.02
N LEU A 115 2.96 -10.93 6.17
CA LEU A 115 4.04 -11.71 5.56
C LEU A 115 5.19 -12.03 6.52
N GLU A 116 5.26 -11.41 7.71
CA GLU A 116 6.19 -11.82 8.77
C GLU A 116 5.87 -13.25 9.25
N ASN A 117 4.59 -13.64 9.21
CA ASN A 117 4.19 -15.02 9.50
C ASN A 117 4.56 -15.94 8.34
N GLU A 118 5.56 -16.80 8.57
CA GLU A 118 6.10 -17.70 7.56
C GLU A 118 5.03 -18.61 6.89
N SER A 119 4.05 -19.08 7.66
CA SER A 119 2.97 -19.93 7.13
C SER A 119 2.05 -19.14 6.18
N ILE A 120 1.71 -17.90 6.53
CA ILE A 120 0.94 -17.00 5.67
C ILE A 120 1.75 -16.63 4.44
N ARG A 121 3.02 -16.26 4.61
CA ARG A 121 3.94 -15.93 3.52
C ARG A 121 4.04 -17.03 2.47
N LYS A 122 4.31 -18.27 2.90
CA LYS A 122 4.41 -19.43 1.99
C LYS A 122 3.11 -19.67 1.22
N LYS A 123 1.95 -19.55 1.88
CA LYS A 123 0.63 -19.72 1.24
C LYS A 123 0.33 -18.62 0.24
N LEU A 124 0.59 -17.36 0.58
CA LEU A 124 0.36 -16.23 -0.32
C LEU A 124 1.30 -16.27 -1.52
N VAL A 125 2.60 -16.54 -1.31
CA VAL A 125 3.57 -16.68 -2.42
C VAL A 125 3.14 -17.79 -3.37
N ALA A 126 2.72 -18.95 -2.86
CA ALA A 126 2.24 -20.05 -3.69
C ALA A 126 0.97 -19.66 -4.47
N ALA A 127 0.01 -18.97 -3.83
CA ALA A 127 -1.22 -18.54 -4.48
C ALA A 127 -0.98 -17.51 -5.59
N VAL A 128 -0.17 -16.48 -5.32
CA VAL A 128 0.21 -15.45 -6.31
C VAL A 128 0.96 -16.11 -7.47
N CYS A 129 1.96 -16.95 -7.19
CA CYS A 129 2.71 -17.63 -8.24
C CYS A 129 1.84 -18.54 -9.11
N ALA A 130 0.82 -19.19 -8.53
CA ALA A 130 -0.11 -20.02 -9.29
C ALA A 130 -1.03 -19.20 -10.20
N ILE A 131 -1.49 -18.03 -9.75
CA ILE A 131 -2.33 -17.11 -10.54
C ILE A 131 -1.52 -16.49 -11.68
N GLU A 132 -0.31 -16.03 -11.39
CA GLU A 132 0.55 -15.32 -12.34
C GLU A 132 1.39 -16.25 -13.24
N GLY A 133 1.34 -17.56 -12.99
CA GLY A 133 2.11 -18.54 -13.77
C GLY A 133 3.63 -18.46 -13.54
N CYS A 134 4.06 -18.06 -12.34
CA CYS A 134 5.48 -17.94 -12.01
C CYS A 134 6.21 -19.29 -12.01
N THR A 135 7.48 -19.27 -12.40
CA THR A 135 8.33 -20.46 -12.31
C THR A 135 8.62 -20.86 -10.86
N TYR A 136 8.94 -22.14 -10.63
CA TYR A 136 9.35 -22.63 -9.31
C TYR A 136 10.57 -21.86 -8.75
N LYS A 137 11.49 -21.43 -9.62
CA LYS A 137 12.65 -20.61 -9.22
C LYS A 137 12.21 -19.28 -8.63
N VAL A 138 11.30 -18.57 -9.30
CA VAL A 138 10.74 -17.30 -8.82
C VAL A 138 9.99 -17.52 -7.51
N GLN A 139 9.21 -18.60 -7.39
CA GLN A 139 8.50 -18.91 -6.15
C GLN A 139 9.44 -19.09 -4.95
N ILE A 140 10.59 -19.78 -5.13
CA ILE A 140 11.61 -19.92 -4.08
C ILE A 140 12.20 -18.55 -3.72
N GLU A 141 12.54 -17.74 -4.72
CA GLU A 141 13.09 -16.40 -4.53
C GLU A 141 12.13 -15.52 -3.71
N LEU A 142 10.85 -15.47 -4.09
CA LEU A 142 9.81 -14.73 -3.38
C LEU A 142 9.59 -15.25 -1.95
N THR A 143 9.63 -16.57 -1.74
CA THR A 143 9.45 -17.17 -0.40
C THR A 143 10.55 -16.74 0.59
N ASN A 144 11.76 -16.52 0.09
CA ASN A 144 12.94 -16.13 0.86
C ASN A 144 13.18 -14.61 0.91
N THR A 145 12.33 -13.83 0.24
CA THR A 145 12.41 -12.37 0.24
C THR A 145 11.92 -11.80 1.57
N ASP A 146 12.52 -10.69 2.02
CA ASP A 146 12.09 -9.95 3.21
C ASP A 146 10.61 -9.57 3.12
N PRO A 147 9.79 -9.68 4.20
CA PRO A 147 8.36 -9.40 4.16
C PRO A 147 7.98 -8.03 3.60
N LYS A 148 8.74 -6.96 3.92
CA LYS A 148 8.45 -5.60 3.42
C LYS A 148 8.71 -5.48 1.93
N GLN A 149 9.83 -6.06 1.50
CA GLN A 149 10.17 -6.13 0.08
C GLN A 149 9.17 -6.99 -0.70
N LEU A 150 8.75 -8.12 -0.12
CA LEU A 150 7.78 -9.02 -0.74
C LEU A 150 6.40 -8.37 -0.91
N ALA A 151 5.96 -7.56 0.06
CA ALA A 151 4.72 -6.80 -0.06
C ALA A 151 4.76 -5.82 -1.24
N GLU A 152 5.88 -5.11 -1.42
CA GLU A 152 6.09 -4.22 -2.57
C GLU A 152 6.11 -4.99 -3.90
N ILE A 153 6.75 -6.16 -3.94
CA ILE A 153 6.77 -7.03 -5.12
C ILE A 153 5.35 -7.52 -5.48
N PHE A 154 4.54 -7.92 -4.50
CA PHE A 154 3.16 -8.36 -4.74
C PHE A 154 2.28 -7.28 -5.37
N ILE A 155 2.56 -6.01 -5.10
CA ILE A 155 1.78 -4.88 -5.63
C ILE A 155 2.36 -4.40 -6.97
N SER A 156 3.68 -4.20 -7.03
CA SER A 156 4.36 -3.61 -8.20
C SER A 156 4.69 -4.62 -9.30
N GLY A 157 4.62 -5.92 -9.00
CA GLY A 157 5.00 -7.00 -9.91
C GLY A 157 6.49 -7.03 -10.29
N THR A 158 7.34 -6.29 -9.57
CA THR A 158 8.74 -6.10 -9.95
C THR A 158 9.70 -6.40 -8.80
N LEU A 159 10.78 -7.13 -9.10
CA LEU A 159 11.92 -7.32 -8.21
C LEU A 159 12.74 -6.02 -8.05
N ALA A 160 13.60 -5.96 -7.03
CA ALA A 160 14.45 -4.79 -6.74
C ALA A 160 15.49 -4.47 -7.84
N ASN A 161 15.73 -5.39 -8.77
CA ASN A 161 16.59 -5.18 -9.94
C ASN A 161 15.81 -4.73 -11.19
N ASP A 162 14.57 -4.24 -11.00
CA ASP A 162 13.64 -3.82 -12.05
C ASP A 162 13.14 -4.93 -12.99
N THR A 163 13.40 -6.21 -12.68
CA THR A 163 12.83 -7.32 -13.43
C THR A 163 11.34 -7.46 -13.10
N MET A 164 10.48 -7.20 -14.09
CA MET A 164 9.05 -7.48 -14.00
C MET A 164 8.81 -8.99 -14.03
N ILE A 165 8.14 -9.50 -13.02
CA ILE A 165 7.81 -10.93 -12.86
C ILE A 165 6.31 -11.21 -13.01
N PHE A 166 5.46 -10.21 -12.79
CA PHE A 166 4.04 -10.24 -13.14
C PHE A 166 3.50 -8.80 -13.28
N ALA A 167 2.24 -8.66 -13.70
CA ALA A 167 1.64 -7.34 -13.92
C ALA A 167 1.48 -6.57 -12.59
N PRO A 168 1.73 -5.24 -12.58
CA PRO A 168 1.46 -4.42 -11.41
C PRO A 168 -0.05 -4.29 -11.15
N ILE A 169 -0.42 -3.84 -9.95
CA ILE A 169 -1.79 -3.49 -9.55
C ILE A 169 -1.93 -1.97 -9.45
N PRO A 170 -1.84 -1.21 -10.58
CA PRO A 170 -1.78 0.25 -10.53
C PRO A 170 -3.05 0.88 -9.95
N ASN A 171 -4.19 0.20 -10.04
CA ASN A 171 -5.46 0.69 -9.50
C ASN A 171 -5.60 0.51 -7.98
N LEU A 172 -4.62 -0.07 -7.29
CA LEU A 172 -4.68 -0.26 -5.83
C LEU A 172 -4.73 1.08 -5.07
N ILE A 173 -4.30 2.20 -5.69
CA ILE A 173 -4.50 3.56 -5.17
C ILE A 173 -5.98 3.85 -4.92
N PHE A 174 -6.87 3.25 -5.72
CA PHE A 174 -8.32 3.32 -5.57
C PHE A 174 -8.81 2.23 -4.62
N THR A 175 -8.42 2.34 -3.34
CA THR A 175 -8.75 1.34 -2.30
C THR A 175 -10.26 1.13 -2.09
N ARG A 176 -11.11 2.03 -2.62
CA ARG A 176 -12.56 1.93 -2.61
C ARG A 176 -13.09 0.71 -3.39
N ASP A 177 -12.40 0.30 -4.45
CA ASP A 177 -12.95 -0.65 -5.42
C ASP A 177 -12.73 -2.11 -5.00
N VAL A 178 -11.67 -2.37 -4.21
CA VAL A 178 -11.33 -3.72 -3.73
C VAL A 178 -12.31 -4.20 -2.64
N GLY A 179 -12.87 -3.28 -1.86
CA GLY A 179 -13.86 -3.61 -0.87
C GLY A 179 -14.49 -2.38 -0.21
N THR A 180 -15.72 -2.54 0.24
CA THR A 180 -16.50 -1.46 0.86
C THR A 180 -17.01 -1.88 2.23
N THR A 181 -16.91 -0.98 3.21
CA THR A 181 -17.50 -1.21 4.54
C THR A 181 -18.95 -0.71 4.57
N ILE A 182 -19.87 -1.59 4.96
CA ILE A 182 -21.30 -1.27 5.11
C ILE A 182 -21.72 -1.63 6.53
N ASN A 183 -22.04 -0.60 7.33
CA ASN A 183 -22.25 -0.75 8.77
C ASN A 183 -21.07 -1.51 9.40
N ASN A 184 -21.33 -2.67 9.96
CA ASN A 184 -20.38 -3.55 10.64
C ASN A 184 -19.86 -4.70 9.77
N HIS A 185 -19.98 -4.59 8.45
CA HIS A 185 -19.55 -5.60 7.48
C HIS A 185 -18.56 -5.03 6.47
N ILE A 186 -17.68 -5.88 5.95
CA ILE A 186 -16.86 -5.59 4.78
C ILE A 186 -17.42 -6.44 3.64
N LEU A 187 -17.77 -5.79 2.53
CA LEU A 187 -18.03 -6.44 1.25
C LEU A 187 -16.72 -6.45 0.46
N LEU A 188 -16.24 -7.64 0.11
CA LEU A 188 -15.16 -7.83 -0.85
C LEU A 188 -15.80 -8.01 -2.22
N ASN A 189 -15.39 -7.19 -3.19
CA ASN A 189 -15.99 -7.17 -4.53
C ASN A 189 -15.45 -8.29 -5.43
#